data_AF-A0A016U4M0-F1
#
_entry.id   AF-A0A016U4M0-F1
#
_cell.length_a   1.000
_cell.length_b   1.000
_cell.length_c   1.000
_cell.angle_alpha   90.00
_cell.angle_beta   90.00
_cell.angle_gamma   90.00
#
_symmetry.space_group_name_H-M   'P 1'
#
loop_
_entity.id
_entity.type
_entity.pdbx_description
1 polymer ?
#
loop_
_entity_poly.entity_id
_entity_poly.type
_entity_poly.pdbx_seq_one_letter_code
_entity_poly.pdbx_strand_id
1 'polypeptide(L)'
;MSNACFRVPYTATEWNRVRTLFQSDDVEELKECLAILSMWRSRMGNSVPVAISCSDLIIRLAIAELQIVAEHNQWMKMEELKMQHCIVIIRYDQSFMVSGV
;
A
#
# COMPACT_ATOMS: atom_id res chain seq x y z
N MET A 1 7.03 -30.48 -13.29
CA MET A 1 6.65 -29.34 -12.43
C MET A 1 7.68 -28.24 -12.64
N SER A 2 7.34 -27.23 -13.43
CA SER A 2 8.17 -26.05 -13.62
C SER A 2 8.14 -25.22 -12.33
N ASN A 3 9.27 -25.07 -11.65
CA ASN A 3 9.39 -24.15 -10.52
C ASN A 3 9.22 -22.72 -11.06
N ALA A 4 8.03 -22.15 -10.88
CA ALA A 4 7.80 -20.75 -11.16
C ALA A 4 8.63 -19.92 -10.17
N CYS A 5 9.76 -19.39 -10.62
CA CYS A 5 10.56 -18.45 -9.85
C CYS A 5 9.91 -17.06 -9.98
N PHE A 6 9.17 -16.64 -8.94
CA PHE A 6 8.57 -15.31 -8.91
C PHE A 6 9.63 -14.27 -8.54
N ARG A 7 9.85 -13.31 -9.44
CA ARG A 7 10.75 -12.18 -9.18
C ARG A 7 10.05 -11.19 -8.26
N VAL A 8 10.60 -11.00 -7.06
CA VAL A 8 10.12 -10.02 -6.08
C VAL A 8 11.14 -8.87 -5.91
N PRO A 9 10.69 -7.64 -5.62
CA PRO A 9 11.58 -6.49 -5.41
C PRO A 9 12.31 -6.46 -4.07
N TYR A 10 12.04 -7.41 -3.20
CA TYR A 10 12.40 -7.32 -1.78
C TYR A 10 13.14 -8.55 -1.29
N THR A 11 13.94 -8.33 -0.24
CA THR A 11 14.54 -9.39 0.56
C THR A 11 13.58 -9.85 1.66
N ALA A 12 13.85 -11.02 2.25
CA ALA A 12 13.07 -11.50 3.39
C ALA A 12 13.08 -10.53 4.59
N THR A 13 14.21 -9.85 4.81
CA THR A 13 14.37 -8.85 5.88
C THR A 13 13.48 -7.63 5.65
N GLU A 14 13.50 -7.08 4.43
CA GLU A 14 12.65 -5.94 4.07
C GLU A 14 11.16 -6.29 4.16
N TRP A 15 10.79 -7.51 3.72
CA TRP A 15 9.42 -8.00 3.84
C TRP A 15 8.95 -8.09 5.30
N ASN A 16 9.79 -8.60 6.19
CA ASN A 16 9.48 -8.68 7.61
C ASN A 16 9.35 -7.28 8.24
N ARG A 17 10.23 -6.34 7.88
CA ARG A 17 10.15 -4.95 8.36
C ARG A 17 8.84 -4.28 7.92
N VAL A 18 8.49 -4.38 6.64
CA VAL A 18 7.23 -3.83 6.11
C VAL A 18 6.02 -4.44 6.80
N ARG A 19 6.01 -5.75 7.08
CA ARG A 19 4.88 -6.38 7.80
C ARG A 19 4.68 -5.78 9.19
N THR A 20 5.76 -5.53 9.93
CA THR A 20 5.69 -4.90 11.24
C THR A 20 5.21 -3.45 11.13
N LEU A 21 5.78 -2.67 10.21
CA LEU A 21 5.43 -1.26 10.03
C LEU A 21 3.99 -1.07 9.54
N PHE A 22 3.49 -1.97 8.70
CA PHE A 22 2.13 -1.91 8.15
C PHE A 22 1.04 -2.00 9.21
N GLN A 23 1.34 -2.60 10.36
CA GLN A 23 0.41 -2.75 11.49
C GLN A 23 0.57 -1.66 12.55
N SER A 24 1.43 -0.67 12.30
CA SER A 24 1.68 0.40 13.25
C SER A 24 0.61 1.48 13.18
N ASP A 25 0.29 2.04 14.35
CA ASP A 25 -0.55 3.24 14.49
C ASP A 25 0.31 4.52 14.56
N ASP A 26 1.64 4.42 14.38
CA ASP A 26 2.55 5.55 14.35
C ASP A 26 2.74 6.08 12.92
N VAL A 27 2.48 7.38 12.72
CA VAL A 27 2.54 8.03 11.41
C VAL A 27 3.96 8.00 10.80
N GLU A 28 5.01 8.12 11.60
CA GLU A 28 6.39 8.09 11.11
C GLU A 28 6.79 6.66 10.70
N GLU A 29 6.34 5.64 11.43
CA GLU A 29 6.52 4.23 11.03
C GLU A 29 5.78 3.91 9.72
N LEU A 30 4.57 4.43 9.54
CA LEU A 30 3.82 4.28 8.28
C LEU A 30 4.50 5.02 7.12
N LYS A 31 5.11 6.19 7.36
CA LYS A 31 5.93 6.89 6.36
C LYS A 31 7.19 6.11 5.99
N GLU A 32 7.85 5.48 6.96
CA GLU A 32 8.96 4.55 6.70
C GLU A 32 8.48 3.40 5.79
N CYS A 33 7.31 2.85 6.08
CA CYS A 33 6.71 1.80 5.25
C CYS A 33 6.51 2.25 3.80
N LEU A 34 5.99 3.47 3.57
CA LEU A 34 5.86 4.04 2.23
C LEU A 34 7.20 4.23 1.52
N ALA A 35 8.24 4.64 2.25
CA ALA A 35 9.58 4.77 1.68
C ALA A 35 10.11 3.43 1.18
N ILE A 36 9.90 2.35 1.94
CA ILE A 36 10.32 1.00 1.55
C ILE A 36 9.52 0.52 0.32
N LEU A 37 8.20 0.72 0.29
CA LEU A 37 7.37 0.37 -0.88
C LEU A 37 7.78 1.16 -2.13
N SER A 38 8.13 2.44 -1.97
CA SER A 38 8.65 3.28 -3.06
C SER A 38 9.98 2.74 -3.61
N MET A 39 10.88 2.31 -2.73
CA MET A 39 12.13 1.65 -3.12
C MET A 39 11.88 0.32 -3.85
N TRP A 40 10.91 -0.48 -3.42
CA TRP A 40 10.54 -1.71 -4.14
C TRP A 40 10.00 -1.42 -5.55
N ARG A 41 9.24 -0.33 -5.69
CA ARG A 41 8.72 0.14 -6.97
C ARG A 41 9.85 0.50 -7.93
N SER A 42 10.85 1.26 -7.47
CA SER A 42 11.98 1.67 -8.31
C SER A 42 12.82 0.50 -8.81
N ARG A 43 12.91 -0.60 -8.03
CA ARG A 43 13.61 -1.84 -8.44
C ARG A 43 12.91 -2.59 -9.57
N MET A 44 11.59 -2.45 -9.71
CA MET A 44 10.79 -3.22 -10.69
C MET A 44 10.36 -2.40 -11.91
N GLY A 45 10.41 -1.07 -11.84
CA GLY A 45 10.05 -0.19 -12.94
C GLY A 45 8.60 -0.38 -13.36
N ASN A 46 8.36 -0.92 -14.57
CA ASN A 46 7.01 -1.17 -15.10
C ASN A 46 6.40 -2.51 -14.65
N SER A 47 7.17 -3.38 -13.99
CA SER A 47 6.72 -4.71 -13.56
C SER A 47 6.32 -4.76 -12.09
N VAL A 48 5.86 -3.63 -11.53
CA VAL A 48 5.49 -3.52 -10.13
C VAL A 48 4.24 -4.36 -9.87
N PRO A 49 4.30 -5.33 -8.93
CA PRO A 49 3.11 -6.06 -8.52
C PRO A 49 2.03 -5.11 -8.01
N VAL A 50 0.79 -5.32 -8.46
CA VAL A 50 -0.37 -4.50 -8.05
C VAL A 50 -0.48 -4.44 -6.53
N ALA A 51 -0.18 -5.54 -5.83
CA ALA A 51 -0.19 -5.60 -4.38
C ALA A 51 0.67 -4.47 -3.74
N ILE A 52 1.83 -4.13 -4.30
CA ILE A 52 2.68 -3.04 -3.80
C ILE A 52 1.98 -1.69 -3.97
N SER A 53 1.35 -1.46 -5.13
CA SER A 53 0.59 -0.23 -5.41
C SER A 53 -0.64 -0.10 -4.52
N CYS A 54 -1.35 -1.19 -4.24
CA CYS A 54 -2.47 -1.21 -3.30
C CYS A 54 -2.01 -0.96 -1.87
N SER A 55 -0.93 -1.60 -1.42
CA SER A 55 -0.34 -1.36 -0.10
C SER A 55 0.10 0.10 0.10
N ASP A 56 0.68 0.74 -0.92
CA ASP A 56 1.05 2.18 -0.88
C ASP A 56 -0.19 3.07 -0.63
N LEU A 57 -1.29 2.80 -1.33
CA LEU A 57 -2.52 3.56 -1.15
C LEU A 57 -3.17 3.33 0.23
N ILE A 58 -3.20 2.08 0.72
CA ILE A 58 -3.76 1.75 2.04
C ILE A 58 -2.99 2.47 3.15
N ILE A 59 -1.66 2.50 3.08
CA ILE A 59 -0.85 3.18 4.11
C ILE A 59 -1.06 4.69 4.07
N ARG A 60 -1.14 5.30 2.87
CA ARG A 60 -1.46 6.73 2.74
C ARG A 60 -2.81 7.07 3.36
N LEU A 61 -3.78 6.17 3.18
CA LEU A 61 -5.10 6.28 3.77
C LEU A 61 -5.04 6.20 5.31
N ALA A 62 -4.34 5.21 5.85
CA ALA A 62 -4.15 5.06 7.30
C ALA A 62 -3.47 6.29 7.93
N ILE A 63 -2.45 6.84 7.27
CA ILE A 63 -1.81 8.09 7.71
C ILE A 63 -2.82 9.25 7.72
N ALA A 64 -3.62 9.38 6.67
CA ALA A 64 -4.64 10.43 6.59
C ALA A 64 -5.70 10.26 7.68
N GLU A 65 -6.15 9.03 7.97
CA GLU A 65 -7.07 8.72 9.08
C GLU A 65 -6.51 9.14 10.43
N LEU A 66 -5.25 8.79 10.73
CA LEU A 66 -4.58 9.15 11.98
C LEU A 66 -4.41 10.67 12.15
N GLN A 67 -4.20 11.40 11.04
CA GLN A 67 -4.05 12.85 11.05
C GLN A 67 -5.39 13.60 11.19
N ILE A 68 -6.52 12.99 10.82
CA ILE A 68 -7.86 13.63 10.89
C ILE A 68 -8.37 13.75 12.32
N VAL A 69 -7.93 12.88 13.24
CA VAL A 69 -8.35 12.94 14.65
C VAL A 69 -8.00 14.28 15.30
N ALA A 70 -7.05 15.04 14.73
CA ALA A 70 -6.55 16.30 15.27
C ALA A 70 -7.13 17.60 14.64
N GLU A 71 -8.05 17.54 13.66
CA GLU A 71 -8.46 18.73 12.89
C GLU A 71 -9.96 19.06 12.91
N HIS A 72 -10.28 20.37 12.84
CA HIS A 72 -11.64 20.92 12.89
C HIS A 72 -12.55 20.56 11.70
N ASN A 73 -11.98 20.07 10.58
CA ASN A 73 -12.69 19.76 9.33
C ASN A 73 -12.82 18.24 9.06
N GLN A 74 -13.07 17.44 10.11
CA GLN A 74 -13.09 15.98 10.01
C GLN A 74 -14.02 15.43 8.92
N TRP A 75 -15.18 16.08 8.70
CA TRP A 75 -16.22 15.57 7.80
C TRP A 75 -15.80 15.58 6.31
N MET A 76 -15.11 16.63 5.86
CA MET A 76 -14.62 16.74 4.48
C MET A 76 -13.50 15.72 4.19
N LYS A 77 -12.54 15.59 5.12
CA LYS A 77 -11.45 14.63 4.96
C LYS A 77 -11.95 13.17 5.06
N MET A 78 -12.99 12.91 5.85
CA MET A 78 -13.63 11.60 5.92
C MET A 78 -14.32 11.21 4.59
N GLU A 79 -14.88 12.16 3.86
CA GLU A 79 -15.48 11.91 2.55
C GLU A 79 -14.41 11.61 1.49
N GLU A 80 -13.30 12.35 1.50
CA GLU A 80 -12.14 12.09 0.65
C GLU A 80 -11.51 10.72 0.93
N LEU A 81 -11.36 10.36 2.21
CA LEU A 81 -10.89 9.04 2.63
C LEU A 81 -11.76 7.90 2.08
N LYS A 82 -13.09 8.01 2.22
CA LYS A 82 -14.02 6.99 1.69
C LYS A 82 -13.84 6.82 0.18
N MET A 83 -13.65 7.92 -0.55
CA MET A 83 -13.39 7.87 -1.99
C MET A 83 -12.07 7.17 -2.31
N GLN A 84 -11.00 7.47 -1.57
CA GLN A 84 -9.70 6.81 -1.73
C GLN A 84 -9.79 5.31 -1.39
N HIS A 85 -10.54 4.92 -0.34
CA HIS A 85 -10.81 3.52 -0.01
C HIS A 85 -11.49 2.79 -1.17
N CYS A 86 -12.53 3.39 -1.76
CA CYS A 86 -13.21 2.84 -2.94
C CYS A 86 -12.26 2.67 -4.13
N ILE A 87 -11.37 3.64 -4.39
CA ILE A 87 -10.37 3.54 -5.47
C ILE A 87 -9.42 2.36 -5.25
N VAL A 88 -8.98 2.13 -4.00
CA VAL A 88 -8.11 0.98 -3.66
C VAL A 88 -8.83 -0.34 -3.93
N ILE A 89 -10.07 -0.47 -3.46
CA ILE A 89 -10.88 -1.69 -3.64
C ILE A 89 -11.10 -1.97 -5.13
N ILE A 90 -11.49 -0.95 -5.91
CA ILE A 90 -11.72 -1.10 -7.35
C ILE A 90 -10.44 -1.50 -8.09
N ARG A 91 -9.28 -0.92 -7.75
CA ARG A 91 -8.01 -1.27 -8.38
C ARG A 91 -7.56 -2.70 -8.04
N TYR A 92 -7.86 -3.16 -6.84
CA TYR A 92 -7.58 -4.53 -6.42
C TYR A 92 -8.44 -5.53 -7.21
N ASP A 93 -9.75 -5.25 -7.32
CA ASP A 93 -10.71 -6.10 -8.03
C ASP A 93 -10.44 -6.18 -9.55
N GLN A 94 -10.14 -5.05 -10.19
CA GLN A 94 -9.76 -5.02 -11.61
C GLN A 94 -8.49 -5.82 -11.91
N SER A 95 -7.51 -5.79 -11.01
CA SER A 95 -6.26 -6.53 -11.19
C SER A 95 -6.43 -8.03 -10.98
N PHE A 96 -7.38 -8.43 -10.13
CA PHE A 96 -7.77 -9.83 -9.96
C PHE A 96 -8.53 -10.33 -11.20
N MET A 97 -9.45 -9.55 -11.75
CA MET A 97 -10.18 -9.92 -12.98
C MET A 97 -9.28 -10.00 -14.23
N VAL A 98 -8.24 -9.16 -14.35
CA VAL A 98 -7.30 -9.19 -15.49
C VAL A 98 -6.28 -10.33 -15.38
N SER A 99 -6.03 -10.86 -14.19
CA SER A 99 -5.11 -12.00 -13.96
C SER A 99 -5.79 -13.38 -14.04
N GLY A 100 -7.09 -13.42 -14.38
CA GLY A 100 -7.91 -14.63 -14.45
C GLY A 100 -8.03 -15.29 -15.83
N VAL A 101 -7.06 -15.09 -16.74
CA VAL A 101 -6.98 -15.77 -18.05
C VAL A 101 -5.65 -16.51 -18.18
#